data_AF-A0A383CEF3-F1
#
_entry.id   AF-A0A383CEF3-F1
#
_cell.length_a   1.000
_cell.length_b   1.000
_cell.length_c   1.000
_cell.angle_alpha   90.00
_cell.angle_beta   90.00
_cell.angle_gamma   90.00
#
_symmetry.space_group_name_H-M   'P 1'
#
loop_
_entity.id
_entity.type
_entity.pdbx_description
1 polymer ?
#
loop_
_entity_poly.entity_id
_entity_poly.type
_entity_poly.pdbx_seq_one_letter_code
_entity_poly.pdbx_strand_id
1 'polypeptide(L)' 'VAGRLVVWAVCLSFCSCGYYHYAGPLSPLDEQGVALTVADDGSVTFTQDRFEVRLRYVTDRELNRQFAAHSTAGPKST' A
#
# COMPACT_ATOMS: atom_id res chain seq x y z
N VAL A 1 15.15 -1.39 42.98
CA VAL A 1 15.10 -2.34 41.84
C VAL A 1 13.85 -2.11 40.97
N ALA A 2 12.65 -2.05 41.55
CA ALA A 2 11.40 -1.81 40.83
C ALA A 2 11.35 -0.52 39.98
N GLY A 3 11.86 0.61 40.50
CA GLY A 3 11.86 1.89 39.77
C GLY A 3 12.69 1.90 38.49
N ARG A 4 13.78 1.12 38.42
CA ARG A 4 14.57 0.98 37.17
C ARG A 4 13.77 0.18 36.13
N LEU A 5 13.07 -0.87 36.53
CA LEU A 5 12.26 -1.69 35.61
C LEU A 5 11.12 -0.91 34.97
N VAL A 6 10.48 0.00 35.73
CA VAL A 6 9.42 0.86 35.20
C VAL A 6 9.94 1.83 34.14
N VAL A 7 11.11 2.45 34.37
CA VAL A 7 11.72 3.36 33.40
C VAL A 7 12.10 2.63 32.10
N TRP A 8 12.64 1.41 32.21
CA TRP A 8 12.95 0.58 31.04
C TRP A 8 11.70 0.21 30.24
N ALA A 9 10.61 -0.18 30.93
CA ALA A 9 9.35 -0.52 30.27
C ALA A 9 8.72 0.67 29.53
N VAL A 10 8.79 1.87 30.11
CA VAL A 10 8.29 3.10 29.47
C VAL A 10 9.11 3.46 28.23
N CYS A 11 10.44 3.40 28.31
CA CYS A 11 11.30 3.67 27.15
C CYS A 11 11.07 2.68 26.00
N LEU A 12 10.88 1.38 26.29
CA LEU A 12 10.58 0.37 25.27
C LEU A 12 9.26 0.64 24.55
N SER A 13 8.26 1.16 25.25
CA SER A 13 6.95 1.43 24.66
C SER A 13 6.92 2.67 23.77
N PHE A 14 7.69 3.71 24.10
CA PHE A 14 7.77 4.95 23.31
C PHE A 14 8.80 4.89 22.17
N CYS A 15 9.80 4.01 22.27
CA CYS A 15 10.81 3.80 21.22
C CYS A 15 10.47 2.62 20.30
N SER A 16 9.22 2.15 20.27
CA SER A 16 8.83 1.12 19.31
C SER A 16 8.82 1.72 17.89
N CYS A 17 9.89 1.46 17.15
CA CYS A 17 9.98 1.76 15.73
C CYS A 17 9.12 0.73 14.99
N GLY A 18 7.92 1.15 14.54
CA GLY A 18 7.12 0.35 13.64
C GLY A 18 7.87 0.16 12.32
N TYR A 19 8.52 -0.98 12.14
CA TYR A 19 9.16 -1.31 10.87
C TYR A 19 8.08 -1.66 9.85
N TYR A 20 7.87 -0.77 8.87
CA TYR A 20 6.93 -0.99 7.77
C TYR A 20 7.53 -2.05 6.81
N HIS A 21 7.32 -3.33 7.10
CA HIS A 21 7.63 -4.45 6.21
C HIS A 21 6.61 -4.53 5.06
N TYR A 22 6.51 -3.53 4.18
CA TYR A 22 5.53 -3.64 3.08
C TYR A 22 6.14 -4.09 1.75
N ALA A 23 7.44 -3.89 1.53
CA ALA A 23 8.17 -4.55 0.47
C ALA A 23 9.68 -4.38 0.69
N GLY A 24 10.47 -5.44 0.49
CA GLY A 24 11.89 -5.29 0.18
C GLY A 24 12.06 -4.64 -1.21
N PRO A 25 13.30 -4.43 -1.69
CA PRO A 25 13.52 -3.99 -3.06
C PRO A 25 12.76 -4.90 -4.03
N LEU A 26 11.84 -4.31 -4.81
CA LEU A 26 11.05 -5.07 -5.77
C LEU A 26 11.99 -5.60 -6.86
N SER A 27 12.12 -6.92 -6.95
CA SER A 27 12.79 -7.61 -8.06
C SER A 27 11.74 -8.21 -8.98
N PRO A 28 11.89 -8.13 -10.31
CA PRO A 28 11.04 -8.86 -11.22
C PRO A 28 11.11 -10.36 -10.93
N LEU A 29 9.99 -11.07 -11.09
CA LEU A 29 9.98 -12.53 -11.02
C LEU A 29 10.70 -13.11 -12.25
N ASP A 30 11.31 -14.29 -12.08
CA ASP A 30 11.97 -15.01 -13.18
C ASP A 30 10.99 -15.39 -14.30
N GLU A 31 9.73 -15.65 -13.94
CA GLU A 31 8.63 -15.85 -14.87
C GLU A 31 7.49 -14.86 -14.55
N GLN A 32 7.10 -14.08 -15.55
CA GLN A 32 5.94 -13.21 -15.45
C GLN A 32 4.66 -14.08 -15.54
N GLY A 33 4.02 -14.32 -14.40
CA GLY A 33 2.78 -15.12 -14.34
C GLY A 33 1.59 -14.42 -15.00
N VAL A 34 0.88 -15.17 -15.85
CA VAL A 34 -0.34 -14.80 -16.61
C VAL A 34 -0.18 -13.65 -17.61
N ALA A 35 -0.92 -13.72 -18.73
CA ALA A 35 -0.97 -12.71 -19.77
C ALA A 35 -1.54 -11.39 -19.21
N LEU A 36 -0.63 -10.51 -18.78
CA LEU A 36 -0.90 -9.12 -18.45
C LEU A 36 -0.56 -8.26 -19.65
N THR A 37 -1.47 -7.40 -20.07
CA THR A 37 -1.22 -6.39 -21.10
C THR A 37 -1.25 -5.00 -20.46
N VAL A 38 -0.28 -4.16 -20.81
CA VAL A 38 -0.21 -2.78 -20.35
C VAL A 38 -0.62 -1.88 -21.51
N ALA A 39 -1.64 -1.05 -21.29
CA ALA A 39 -2.11 -0.08 -22.28
C ALA A 39 -1.33 1.24 -22.18
N ASP A 40 -1.44 2.09 -23.21
CA ASP A 40 -0.75 3.39 -23.28
C ASP A 40 -1.13 4.36 -22.15
N ASP A 41 -2.32 4.20 -21.58
CA ASP A 41 -2.80 4.97 -20.43
C ASP A 41 -2.28 4.44 -19.07
N GLY A 42 -1.40 3.44 -19.09
CA GLY A 42 -0.81 2.82 -17.91
C GLY A 42 -1.73 1.84 -17.18
N SER A 43 -2.91 1.53 -17.72
CA SER A 43 -3.76 0.46 -17.17
C SER A 43 -3.22 -0.93 -17.51
N VAL A 44 -3.49 -1.88 -16.63
CA VAL A 44 -3.04 -3.26 -16.73
C VAL A 44 -4.27 -4.16 -16.87
N THR A 45 -4.34 -4.93 -17.94
CA THR A 45 -5.42 -5.89 -18.19
C THR A 45 -4.93 -7.30 -17.96
N PHE A 46 -5.66 -8.04 -17.13
CA PHE A 46 -5.55 -9.48 -16.92
C PHE A 46 -6.68 -10.18 -17.68
N THR A 47 -6.34 -11.21 -18.45
CA THR A 47 -7.33 -12.00 -19.19
C THR A 47 -7.07 -13.50 -18.98
N GLN A 48 -8.13 -14.23 -18.63
CA GLN A 48 -8.14 -15.70 -18.52
C GLN A 48 -9.44 -16.22 -19.15
N ASP A 49 -9.34 -16.86 -20.32
CA ASP A 49 -10.47 -17.33 -21.13
C ASP A 49 -11.51 -16.23 -21.39
N ARG A 50 -12.63 -16.25 -20.65
CA ARG A 50 -13.73 -15.27 -20.73
C ARG A 50 -13.74 -14.26 -19.60
N PHE A 51 -12.82 -14.39 -18.64
CA PHE A 51 -12.69 -13.50 -17.50
C PHE A 51 -11.63 -12.44 -17.80
N GLU A 52 -12.04 -11.18 -17.76
CA GLU A 52 -11.16 -10.03 -18.00
C GLU A 52 -11.28 -9.05 -16.83
N VAL A 53 -10.15 -8.58 -16.33
CA VAL A 53 -10.07 -7.53 -15.31
C VAL A 53 -9.06 -6.50 -15.75
N ARG A 54 -9.48 -5.24 -15.86
CA ARG A 54 -8.61 -4.11 -16.16
C ARG A 54 -8.45 -3.23 -14.92
N LEU A 55 -7.21 -3.05 -14.50
CA LEU A 55 -6.81 -2.20 -13.39
C LEU A 55 -6.26 -0.89 -13.95
N ARG A 56 -6.80 0.24 -13.51
CA ARG A 56 -6.26 1.57 -13.81
C ARG A 56 -5.72 2.18 -12.53
N TYR A 57 -4.48 2.64 -12.55
CA TYR A 57 -3.95 3.43 -11.44
C TYR A 57 -4.66 4.78 -11.37
N VAL A 58 -5.06 5.17 -10.17
CA VAL A 58 -5.71 6.46 -9.88
C VAL A 58 -4.84 7.20 -8.88
N THR A 59 -4.54 8.46 -9.15
CA THR A 59 -3.81 9.30 -8.20
C THR A 59 -4.70 9.72 -7.04
N ASP A 60 -4.12 9.97 -5.85
CA ASP A 60 -4.86 10.48 -4.69
C ASP A 60 -5.66 11.74 -5.04
N ARG A 61 -5.08 12.61 -5.87
CA ARG A 61 -5.76 13.83 -6.33
C ARG A 61 -7.02 13.52 -7.13
N GLU A 62 -6.98 12.52 -8.00
CA GLU A 62 -8.11 12.13 -8.83
C GLU A 62 -9.17 11.39 -8.00
N LEU A 63 -8.74 10.49 -7.11
CA LEU A 63 -9.62 9.79 -6.19
C LEU A 63 -10.35 10.78 -5.26
N ASN A 64 -9.63 11.75 -4.69
CA ASN A 64 -10.20 12.76 -3.80
C ASN A 64 -11.19 13.70 -4.50
N ARG A 65 -11.11 13.88 -5.83
CA ARG A 65 -12.16 14.61 -6.57
C ARG A 65 -13.48 13.85 -6.59
N GLN A 66 -13.43 12.52 -6.63
CA GLN A 66 -14.62 11.67 -6.63
C GLN A 66 -15.24 11.54 -5.24
N PHE A 67 -14.41 11.57 -4.19
CA PHE A 67 -14.83 11.36 -2.80
C PHE A 67 -14.56 12.56 -1.88
N ALA A 68 -14.77 13.78 -2.39
CA ALA A 68 -14.42 15.02 -1.68
C ALA A 68 -14.95 15.11 -0.23
N ALA A 69 -16.14 14.57 0.03
CA ALA A 69 -16.77 14.54 1.36
C ALA A 69 -16.01 13.65 2.37
N HIS A 70 -15.17 12.73 1.91
CA HIS A 70 -14.44 11.77 2.73
C HIS A 70 -12.92 11.97 2.70
N SER A 71 -12.43 13.00 1.99
CA SER A 71 -10.99 13.24 1.74
C SER A 71 -10.31 14.22 2.72
N THR A 72 -10.96 14.57 3.85
CA THR A 72 -10.47 15.60 4.77
C THR A 72 -9.54 15.09 5.88
N ALA A 73 -9.41 13.78 6.06
CA ALA A 73 -8.63 13.17 7.15
C ALA A 73 -7.21 12.74 6.73
N GLY A 74 -6.76 13.16 5.54
CA GLY A 74 -5.39 12.89 5.06
C GLY A 74 -5.12 11.38 4.97
N PRO A 75 -4.04 10.84 5.57
CA PRO A 75 -3.73 9.40 5.54
C PRO A 75 -4.78 8.49 6.20
N LYS A 76 -5.77 9.08 6.89
CA LYS A 76 -6.91 8.35 7.49
C LYS A 76 -8.19 8.45 6.66
N SER A 77 -8.19 9.28 5.62
CA SER A 77 -9.18 9.16 4.54
C SER A 77 -8.80 7.92 3.76
N THR A 78 -9.72 6.95 3.70
CA THR A 78 -9.56 5.63 3.08
C THR A 78 -8.73 5.63 1.80
#